data_AF-A0AA51M4G4-F1
#
_entry.id   AF-A0AA51M4G4-F1
#
_cell.length_a   1.000
_cell.length_b   1.000
_cell.length_c   1.000
_cell.angle_alpha   90.00
_cell.angle_beta   90.00
_cell.angle_gamma   90.00
#
_symmetry.space_group_name_H-M   'P 1'
#
loop_
_entity.id
_entity.type
_entity.pdbx_description
1 polymer ?
#
loop_
_entity_poly.entity_id
_entity_poly.type
_entity_poly.pdbx_seq_one_letter_code
_entity_poly.pdbx_strand_id
1 'polypeptide(L)'
;MCMAFAVHINLERCTGCGNCVVACPVNALELFTIDPVSKDKIYQVRDGVSVSLDFKAELCAGCGVCVEACPYDVISLAGPEMRSPVGRSGIVHS
;
A
#
# COMPACT_ATOMS: atom_id res chain seq x y z
N MET A 1 0.49 -23.24 -3.47
CA MET A 1 0.41 -22.59 -2.14
C MET A 1 0.37 -21.08 -2.35
N CYS A 2 -0.79 -20.42 -2.15
CA CYS A 2 -0.82 -18.95 -2.06
C CYS A 2 -0.58 -18.57 -0.61
N MET A 3 0.65 -18.22 -0.26
CA MET A 3 0.93 -17.47 0.96
C MET A 3 0.54 -16.02 0.66
N ALA A 4 -0.70 -15.66 0.95
CA ALA A 4 -1.21 -14.32 0.68
C ALA A 4 -0.76 -13.40 1.81
N PHE A 5 0.19 -12.52 1.52
CA PHE A 5 0.54 -11.39 2.36
C PHE A 5 -0.44 -10.24 2.09
N ALA A 6 -0.83 -9.51 3.12
CA ALA A 6 -1.65 -8.32 2.97
C ALA A 6 -0.85 -7.08 3.34
N VAL A 7 -0.89 -6.06 2.49
CA VAL A 7 -0.31 -4.74 2.79
C VAL A 7 -1.47 -3.82 3.19
N HIS A 8 -1.38 -3.27 4.39
CA HIS A 8 -2.32 -2.27 4.90
C HIS A 8 -1.71 -0.88 4.76
N ILE A 9 -2.47 0.08 4.23
CA ILE A 9 -2.00 1.44 4.00
C ILE A 9 -3.06 2.43 4.48
N ASN A 10 -2.65 3.35 5.35
CA ASN A 10 -3.50 4.46 5.76
C ASN A 10 -3.46 5.54 4.66
N LEU A 11 -4.45 5.53 3.78
CA LEU A 11 -4.57 6.50 2.68
C LEU A 11 -4.91 7.92 3.15
N GLU A 12 -5.50 8.09 4.33
CA GLU A 12 -5.77 9.43 4.89
C GLU A 12 -4.48 10.16 5.27
N ARG A 13 -3.45 9.40 5.64
CA ARG A 13 -2.13 9.93 6.00
C ARG A 13 -1.08 9.76 4.88
N CYS A 14 -1.43 9.03 3.81
CA CYS A 14 -0.53 8.82 2.69
C CYS A 14 -0.40 10.10 1.86
N THR A 15 0.84 10.58 1.72
CA THR A 15 1.14 11.80 0.95
C THR A 15 1.35 11.55 -0.55
N GLY A 16 1.40 10.28 -0.98
CA GLY A 16 1.68 9.94 -2.36
C GLY A 16 3.13 10.12 -2.80
N CYS A 17 4.09 10.16 -1.87
CA CYS A 17 5.51 10.38 -2.20
C CYS A 17 6.14 9.30 -3.11
N GLY A 18 5.53 8.11 -3.21
CA GLY A 18 5.97 7.05 -4.13
C GLY A 18 7.18 6.23 -3.68
N ASN A 19 7.74 6.48 -2.49
CA ASN A 19 8.91 5.74 -1.99
C ASN A 19 8.68 4.22 -1.93
N CYS A 20 7.49 3.79 -1.51
CA CYS A 20 7.13 2.38 -1.44
C CYS A 20 7.08 1.69 -2.82
N VAL A 21 6.72 2.43 -3.88
CA VAL A 21 6.71 1.93 -5.26
C VAL A 21 8.13 1.72 -5.76
N VAL A 22 9.00 2.73 -5.57
CA VAL A 22 10.40 2.68 -6.02
C VAL A 22 11.21 1.64 -5.23
N ALA A 23 10.93 1.47 -3.95
CA ALA A 23 11.64 0.53 -3.10
C ALA A 23 11.20 -0.93 -3.31
N CYS A 24 10.05 -1.18 -3.97
CA CYS A 24 9.55 -2.54 -4.18
C CYS A 24 10.35 -3.25 -5.29
N PRO A 25 11.13 -4.31 -5.00
CA PRO A 25 11.97 -4.97 -6.01
C PRO A 25 11.17 -5.77 -7.05
N VAL A 26 9.91 -6.07 -6.74
CA VAL A 26 8.99 -6.88 -7.55
C VAL A 26 7.86 -6.05 -8.17
N ASN A 27 7.91 -4.72 -8.02
CA ASN A 27 6.90 -3.79 -8.54
C ASN A 27 5.45 -4.20 -8.17
N ALA A 28 5.25 -4.69 -6.95
CA ALA A 28 3.93 -5.12 -6.45
C ALA A 28 3.01 -3.95 -6.06
N LEU A 29 3.53 -2.73 -6.04
CA LEU A 29 2.82 -1.50 -5.67
C LEU A 29 2.79 -0.56 -6.87
N GLU A 30 1.64 0.04 -7.16
CA GLU A 30 1.49 1.07 -8.18
C GLU A 30 0.73 2.26 -7.59
N LEU A 31 1.23 3.48 -7.81
CA LEU A 31 0.63 4.72 -7.32
C LEU A 31 0.11 5.53 -8.50
N PHE A 32 -1.18 5.85 -8.51
CA PHE A 32 -1.82 6.64 -9.56
C PHE A 32 -3.05 7.36 -9.02
N THR A 33 -3.54 8.35 -9.76
CA THR A 33 -4.87 8.94 -9.57
C THR A 33 -5.73 8.57 -10.76
N ILE A 34 -7.04 8.46 -10.58
CA ILE A 34 -7.98 8.22 -11.68
C ILE A 34 -8.61 9.54 -12.08
N ASP A 35 -8.52 9.88 -13.37
CA ASP A 35 -9.22 11.03 -13.92
C ASP A 35 -10.74 10.82 -13.84
N PRO A 36 -11.51 11.77 -13.28
CA PRO A 36 -12.95 11.58 -13.10
C PRO A 36 -13.75 11.58 -14.42
N VAL A 37 -13.18 12.09 -15.51
CA VAL A 37 -13.87 12.23 -16.80
C VAL A 37 -13.52 11.09 -17.75
N SER A 38 -12.23 10.90 -18.01
CA SER A 38 -11.67 9.92 -18.94
C SER A 38 -11.49 8.53 -18.31
N LYS A 39 -11.43 8.44 -16.97
CA LYS A 39 -11.08 7.22 -16.21
C LYS A 39 -9.65 6.72 -16.45
N ASP A 40 -8.79 7.54 -17.05
CA ASP A 40 -7.41 7.20 -17.28
C ASP A 40 -6.58 7.28 -15.99
N LYS A 41 -5.51 6.48 -15.92
CA LYS A 41 -4.52 6.55 -14.84
C LYS A 41 -3.61 7.76 -15.07
N ILE A 42 -3.57 8.67 -14.09
CA ILE A 42 -2.70 9.83 -14.05
C ILE A 42 -1.60 9.59 -13.01
N TYR A 43 -0.34 9.72 -13.42
CA TYR A 43 0.84 9.55 -12.55
C TYR A 43 1.35 10.87 -11.96
N GLN A 44 0.64 11.99 -12.15
CA GLN A 44 1.03 13.30 -11.64
C GLN A 44 0.30 13.63 -10.34
N VAL A 45 1.06 13.96 -9.29
CA VAL A 45 0.56 14.43 -8.01
C VAL A 45 0.37 15.95 -8.10
N ARG A 46 -0.88 16.40 -8.18
CA ARG A 46 -1.24 17.83 -8.06
C ARG A 46 -2.09 18.00 -6.81
N ASP A 47 -1.77 19.03 -6.03
CA ASP A 47 -2.62 19.53 -4.93
C ASP A 47 -2.95 18.51 -3.81
N GLY A 48 -2.08 17.53 -3.59
CA GLY A 48 -2.03 16.79 -2.32
C GLY A 48 -3.26 15.97 -1.94
N VAL A 49 -4.19 15.67 -2.85
CA VAL A 49 -5.42 14.93 -2.48
C VAL A 49 -5.82 13.91 -3.54
N SER A 50 -5.92 12.66 -3.08
CA SER A 50 -6.37 11.42 -3.73
C SER A 50 -5.37 10.73 -4.67
N VAL A 51 -4.50 9.95 -4.06
CA VAL A 51 -3.67 8.94 -4.72
C VAL A 51 -4.27 7.58 -4.40
N SER A 52 -4.58 6.82 -5.44
CA SER A 52 -4.89 5.40 -5.35
C SER A 52 -3.58 4.62 -5.34
N LEU A 53 -3.52 3.61 -4.47
CA LEU A 53 -2.41 2.69 -4.41
C LEU A 53 -2.96 1.29 -4.71
N ASP A 54 -2.54 0.74 -5.84
CA ASP A 54 -2.89 -0.61 -6.28
C ASP A 54 -1.82 -1.59 -5.81
N PHE A 55 -2.26 -2.68 -5.20
CA PHE A 55 -1.39 -3.70 -4.62
C PHE A 55 -1.64 -5.06 -5.26
N LYS A 56 -0.61 -5.60 -5.89
CA LYS A 56 -0.63 -6.89 -6.58
C LYS A 56 -0.11 -7.97 -5.64
N ALA A 57 -1.03 -8.57 -4.88
CA ALA A 57 -0.72 -9.58 -3.88
C ALA A 57 0.03 -10.79 -4.48
N GLU A 58 -0.25 -11.16 -5.73
CA GLU A 58 0.44 -12.25 -6.45
C GLU A 58 1.94 -12.01 -6.70
N LEU A 59 2.38 -10.74 -6.77
CA LEU A 59 3.78 -10.37 -6.96
C LEU A 59 4.50 -10.16 -5.63
N CYS A 60 3.75 -9.92 -4.55
CA CYS A 60 4.32 -9.56 -3.26
C CYS A 60 5.06 -10.74 -2.61
N ALA A 61 6.37 -10.59 -2.41
CA ALA A 61 7.18 -11.55 -1.69
C ALA A 61 7.12 -11.41 -0.15
N GLY A 62 6.39 -10.41 0.37
CA GLY A 62 6.32 -10.16 1.81
C GLY A 62 7.63 -9.68 2.45
N CYS A 63 8.51 -9.02 1.68
CA CYS A 63 9.85 -8.61 2.14
C CYS A 63 9.86 -7.43 3.13
N GLY A 64 8.77 -6.67 3.25
CA GLY A 64 8.66 -5.55 4.20
C GLY A 64 9.40 -4.26 3.79
N VAL A 65 10.14 -4.23 2.67
CA VAL A 65 10.91 -3.05 2.24
C VAL A 65 10.03 -1.80 2.05
N CYS A 66 8.77 -1.97 1.67
CA CYS A 66 7.83 -0.85 1.53
C CYS A 66 7.44 -0.19 2.88
N VAL A 67 7.51 -0.92 3.98
CA VAL A 67 7.27 -0.40 5.34
C VAL A 67 8.42 0.52 5.71
N GLU A 68 9.66 0.03 5.59
CA GLU A 68 10.87 0.81 5.88
C GLU A 68 11.05 2.03 4.98
N ALA A 69 10.62 1.94 3.72
CA ALA A 69 10.71 3.04 2.76
C ALA A 69 9.70 4.16 3.02
N CYS A 70 8.69 3.94 3.88
CA CYS A 70 7.64 4.90 4.14
C CYS A 70 8.05 5.87 5.27
N PRO A 71 8.39 7.14 4.98
CA PRO A 71 8.84 8.08 6.02
C PRO A 71 7.72 8.58 6.94
N TYR A 72 6.47 8.18 6.67
CA TYR A 72 5.29 8.58 7.43
C TYR A 72 4.71 7.43 8.26
N ASP A 73 5.32 6.24 8.19
CA ASP A 73 4.87 5.02 8.89
C ASP A 73 3.38 4.69 8.65
N VAL A 74 2.91 4.90 7.41
CA VAL A 74 1.50 4.66 7.04
C VAL A 74 1.26 3.29 6.39
N ILE A 75 2.31 2.51 6.19
CA ILE A 75 2.27 1.18 5.55
C ILE A 75 2.58 0.11 6.59
N SER A 76 1.85 -1.00 6.56
CA SER A 76 2.10 -2.16 7.41
C SER A 76 1.92 -3.45 6.62
N LEU A 77 2.73 -4.47 6.94
CA LEU A 77 2.64 -5.78 6.31
C LEU A 77 2.04 -6.79 7.29
N ALA A 78 0.91 -7.37 6.91
CA ALA A 78 0.34 -8.52 7.59
C ALA A 78 0.83 -9.81 6.93
N GLY A 79 1.36 -10.72 7.76
CA GLY A 79 1.77 -12.05 7.35
C GLY A 79 0.59 -12.94 6.94
N PRO A 80 0.85 -14.18 6.49
CA PRO A 80 -0.19 -15.16 6.22
C PRO A 80 -0.77 -15.65 7.55
N GLU A 81 -1.55 -14.80 8.23
CA GLU A 81 -2.49 -15.32 9.20
C GLU A 81 -3.58 -16.08 8.44
N MET A 82 -3.65 -17.37 8.77
CA MET A 82 -4.73 -18.27 8.42
C MET A 82 -6.07 -17.54 8.48
N ARG A 83 -6.84 -17.64 7.39
CA ARG A 83 -8.23 -17.18 7.26
C ARG A 83 -8.94 -17.13 8.63
N SER A 84 -9.26 -15.93 9.11
CA SER A 84 -10.46 -15.76 9.91
C SER A 84 -11.03 -14.35 9.73
N PRO A 85 -12.33 -14.21 9.45
CA PRO A 85 -12.97 -12.92 9.28
C PRO A 85 -13.29 -12.38 10.67
N VAL A 86 -12.65 -11.31 11.14
CA VAL A 86 -13.24 -10.39 12.13
C VAL A 86 -12.26 -9.26 12.39
N GLY A 87 -12.76 -8.03 12.29
CA GLY A 87 -12.05 -6.84 12.70
C GLY A 87 -11.65 -6.94 14.17
N ARG A 88 -10.38 -6.69 14.46
CA ARG A 88 -9.95 -6.25 15.77
C ARG A 88 -9.10 -5.01 15.61
N SER A 89 -9.82 -3.88 15.71
CA SER A 89 -9.29 -2.66 16.31
C SER A 89 -8.45 -3.01 17.54
N GLY A 90 -7.23 -2.50 17.58
CA GLY A 90 -6.64 -2.11 18.85
C GLY A 90 -5.23 -2.62 19.14
N ILE A 91 -4.34 -1.64 19.24
CA ILE A 91 -3.33 -1.46 20.30
C ILE A 91 -2.10 -2.38 20.22
N VAL A 92 -0.98 -1.78 19.84
CA VAL A 92 0.16 -1.60 20.76
C VAL A 92 0.71 -0.18 20.61
N HIS A 93 0.30 0.72 21.52
CA HIS A 93 1.18 1.78 21.97
C HIS A 93 2.10 1.19 23.04
N SER A 94 3.35 1.65 23.07
CA SER A 94 4.31 1.42 24.16
C SER A 94 3.80 1.90 25.50
#